data_AF-A0A2P4XMG8-F1
#
_entry.id   AF-A0A2P4XMG8-F1
#
_cell.length_a   1.000
_cell.length_b   1.000
_cell.length_c   1.000
_cell.angle_alpha   90.00
_cell.angle_beta   90.00
_cell.angle_gamma   90.00
#
_symmetry.space_group_name_H-M   'P 1'
#
loop_
_entity.id
_entity.type
_entity.pdbx_description
1 polymer ?
#
loop_
_entity_poly.entity_id
_entity_poly.type
_entity_poly.pdbx_seq_one_letter_code
_entity_poly.pdbx_strand_id
1 'polypeptide(L)'
;MFQIFRTRSNTNVGERNTRIGRARSTAKNPASWVQYSRIFVCTHAGKYKSEATSKRPRQETRAKGCKAQINACVQVVDKQQKTFAVRITRCQLKHNHRLTSQIYKSHPSNRIVLDDPQLRTVDMLRKHGIKKSGILKHLMEYTESNPNPKDVQNLVRKLKAREQRDRPSSSDKQLKSGRSNSETLVGTSVGFA
;
A
#
# COMPACT_ATOMS: atom_id res chain seq x y z
N MET A 1 -14.30 -18.12 3.27
CA MET A 1 -13.11 -18.72 2.59
C MET A 1 -11.86 -17.97 3.04
N PHE A 2 -10.90 -18.62 3.70
CA PHE A 2 -9.73 -17.96 4.32
C PHE A 2 -8.53 -17.89 3.36
N GLN A 3 -8.72 -17.29 2.18
CA GLN A 3 -7.72 -17.22 1.13
C GLN A 3 -7.37 -15.77 0.77
N ILE A 4 -6.08 -15.54 0.51
CA ILE A 4 -5.57 -14.24 0.06
C ILE A 4 -4.89 -14.44 -1.29
N PHE A 5 -5.37 -13.71 -2.29
CA PHE A 5 -4.72 -13.62 -3.58
C PHE A 5 -4.02 -12.27 -3.72
N ARG A 6 -2.85 -12.26 -4.34
CA ARG A 6 -2.19 -11.05 -4.83
C ARG A 6 -2.32 -10.98 -6.34
N THR A 7 -2.37 -9.78 -6.88
CA THR A 7 -2.31 -9.57 -8.33
C THR A 7 -0.87 -9.74 -8.81
N ARG A 8 -0.66 -10.58 -9.84
CA ARG A 8 0.69 -10.86 -10.38
C ARG A 8 0.97 -10.12 -11.69
N SER A 9 0.01 -10.13 -12.60
CA SER A 9 0.19 -9.64 -13.96
C SER A 9 -1.13 -9.19 -14.54
N ASN A 10 -1.06 -8.20 -15.42
CA ASN A 10 -2.18 -7.71 -16.20
C ASN A 10 -1.73 -7.46 -17.64
N THR A 11 -2.66 -7.56 -18.57
CA THR A 11 -2.51 -7.01 -19.92
C THR A 11 -3.37 -5.76 -19.97
N ASN A 12 -2.78 -4.63 -20.37
CA ASN A 12 -3.54 -3.39 -20.52
C ASN A 12 -4.40 -3.43 -21.80
N VAL A 13 -5.43 -2.59 -21.87
CA VAL A 13 -6.33 -2.56 -23.03
C VAL A 13 -5.63 -2.08 -24.29
N GLY A 14 -4.71 -1.11 -24.18
CA GLY A 14 -3.94 -0.61 -25.31
C GLY A 14 -3.18 -1.73 -26.03
N GLU A 15 -2.40 -2.52 -25.30
CA GLU A 15 -1.65 -3.67 -25.79
C GLU A 15 -2.59 -4.70 -26.43
N ARG A 16 -3.73 -4.99 -25.78
CA ARG A 16 -4.73 -5.90 -26.36
C ARG A 16 -5.29 -5.36 -27.67
N ASN A 17 -5.68 -4.09 -27.72
CA ASN A 17 -6.27 -3.46 -28.91
C ASN A 17 -5.27 -3.37 -30.06
N THR A 18 -3.98 -3.14 -29.78
CA THR A 18 -2.91 -3.23 -30.78
C THR A 18 -2.84 -4.63 -31.37
N ARG A 19 -2.91 -5.69 -30.54
CA ARG A 19 -2.96 -7.08 -31.04
C ARG A 19 -4.21 -7.36 -31.88
N ILE A 20 -5.37 -6.81 -31.50
CA ILE A 20 -6.63 -6.92 -32.27
C ILE A 20 -6.49 -6.27 -33.65
N GLY A 21 -5.90 -5.07 -33.70
CA GLY A 21 -5.65 -4.35 -34.95
C GLY A 21 -4.72 -5.12 -35.90
N ARG A 22 -3.62 -5.68 -35.37
CA ARG A 22 -2.72 -6.55 -36.16
C ARG A 22 -3.43 -7.78 -36.71
N ALA A 23 -4.33 -8.38 -35.93
CA ALA A 23 -5.16 -9.51 -36.36
C ALA A 23 -6.35 -9.10 -37.26
N ARG A 24 -6.45 -7.83 -37.68
CA ARG A 24 -7.53 -7.27 -38.50
C ARG A 24 -8.94 -7.56 -37.97
N SER A 25 -9.09 -7.65 -36.65
CA SER A 25 -10.38 -7.87 -35.99
C SER A 25 -10.98 -6.53 -35.53
N THR A 26 -12.31 -6.44 -35.50
CA THR A 26 -13.06 -5.20 -35.22
C THR A 26 -13.47 -5.04 -33.75
N ALA A 27 -13.40 -6.09 -32.95
CA ALA A 27 -13.94 -6.12 -31.58
C ALA A 27 -12.95 -5.55 -30.54
N LYS A 28 -12.58 -4.27 -30.67
CA LYS A 28 -11.70 -3.57 -29.72
C LYS A 28 -12.41 -3.30 -28.39
N ASN A 29 -11.66 -3.38 -27.29
CA ASN A 29 -12.17 -2.95 -25.98
C ASN A 29 -12.15 -1.42 -25.87
N PRO A 30 -12.98 -0.81 -25.01
CA PRO A 30 -13.00 0.64 -24.82
C PRO A 30 -11.64 1.17 -24.35
N ALA A 31 -11.16 2.27 -24.95
CA ALA A 31 -9.85 2.83 -24.63
C ALA A 31 -9.76 3.42 -23.20
N SER A 32 -10.90 3.80 -22.61
CA SER A 32 -10.99 4.29 -21.22
C SER A 32 -10.66 3.22 -20.18
N TRP A 33 -10.67 1.94 -20.57
CA TRP A 33 -10.39 0.86 -19.64
C TRP A 33 -8.89 0.65 -19.46
N VAL A 34 -8.46 0.52 -18.21
CA VAL A 34 -7.04 0.35 -17.88
C VAL A 34 -6.56 -1.06 -18.21
N GLN A 35 -7.34 -2.10 -17.88
CA GLN A 35 -6.88 -3.49 -17.97
C GLN A 35 -7.88 -4.40 -18.69
N TYR A 36 -7.34 -5.24 -19.58
CA TYR A 36 -8.07 -6.28 -20.30
C TYR A 36 -8.13 -7.58 -19.49
N SER A 37 -7.02 -7.94 -18.83
CA SER A 37 -6.91 -9.19 -18.08
C SER A 37 -6.21 -8.98 -16.74
N ARG A 38 -6.57 -9.82 -15.76
CA ARG A 38 -5.95 -9.87 -14.44
C ARG A 38 -5.72 -11.30 -14.00
N ILE A 39 -4.56 -11.52 -13.39
CA ILE A 39 -4.19 -12.79 -12.78
C ILE A 39 -4.06 -12.60 -11.28
N PHE A 40 -4.86 -13.36 -10.53
CA PHE A 40 -4.84 -13.46 -9.08
C PHE A 40 -4.14 -14.75 -8.68
N VAL A 41 -3.01 -14.65 -7.96
CA VAL A 41 -2.25 -15.82 -7.49
C VAL A 41 -2.24 -15.85 -5.98
N CYS A 42 -2.17 -17.04 -5.38
CA CYS A 42 -1.99 -17.17 -3.95
C CYS A 42 -0.78 -16.33 -3.47
N THR A 43 -0.85 -15.74 -2.28
CA THR A 43 0.29 -15.05 -1.65
C THR A 43 1.52 -15.95 -1.52
N HIS A 44 1.31 -17.27 -1.41
CA HIS A 44 2.37 -18.29 -1.39
C HIS A 44 2.79 -18.78 -2.78
N ALA A 45 2.34 -18.15 -3.88
CA ALA A 45 2.70 -18.56 -5.23
C ALA A 45 4.16 -18.21 -5.58
N GLY A 46 4.77 -19.08 -6.38
CA GLY A 46 6.15 -18.93 -6.85
C GLY A 46 7.17 -19.63 -5.94
N LYS A 47 8.45 -19.50 -6.30
CA LYS A 47 9.57 -20.02 -5.52
C LYS A 47 10.08 -18.92 -4.59
N TYR A 48 10.34 -19.25 -3.33
CA TYR A 48 10.98 -18.32 -2.41
C TYR A 48 12.46 -18.17 -2.81
N LYS A 49 12.92 -16.92 -2.93
CA LYS A 49 14.34 -16.57 -3.06
C LYS A 49 14.72 -15.76 -1.84
N SER A 50 15.65 -16.27 -1.02
CA SER A 50 16.23 -15.48 0.08
C SER A 50 17.37 -14.63 -0.45
N GLU A 51 17.28 -13.32 -0.27
CA GLU A 51 18.39 -12.38 -0.52
C GLU A 51 19.15 -12.03 0.77
N ALA A 52 18.76 -12.60 1.91
CA ALA A 52 19.37 -12.34 3.21
C ALA A 52 20.15 -13.56 3.70
N THR A 53 21.36 -13.33 4.21
CA THR A 53 22.21 -14.34 4.88
C THR A 53 21.60 -14.79 6.23
N SER A 54 20.79 -13.95 6.88
CA SER A 54 20.18 -14.25 8.18
C SER A 54 18.76 -14.79 8.10
N LYS A 55 18.45 -15.78 8.96
CA LYS A 55 17.12 -16.37 9.10
C LYS A 55 16.18 -15.39 9.83
N ARG A 56 15.43 -14.57 9.09
CA ARG A 56 14.33 -13.78 9.69
C ARG A 56 13.13 -14.69 10.04
N PRO A 57 12.48 -14.51 11.21
CA PRO A 57 11.41 -15.38 11.72
C PRO A 57 10.08 -15.32 10.93
N ARG A 58 9.89 -14.36 10.04
CA ARG A 58 8.64 -14.20 9.27
C ARG A 58 8.59 -15.13 8.05
N GLN A 59 8.58 -16.44 8.29
CA GLN A 59 8.54 -17.45 7.23
C GLN A 59 7.14 -17.74 6.69
N GLU A 60 6.09 -17.49 7.49
CA GLU A 60 4.73 -17.91 7.15
C GLU A 60 4.21 -17.30 5.86
N THR A 61 4.57 -16.05 5.55
CA THR A 61 4.15 -15.31 4.34
C THR A 61 4.97 -15.62 3.08
N ARG A 62 5.96 -16.52 3.15
CA ARG A 62 6.87 -16.81 2.03
C ARG A 62 6.20 -17.63 0.93
N ALA A 63 6.76 -17.54 -0.27
CA ALA A 63 6.31 -18.36 -1.39
C ALA A 63 6.57 -19.86 -1.11
N LYS A 64 5.53 -20.69 -1.20
CA LYS A 64 5.56 -22.15 -0.97
C LYS A 64 5.33 -22.95 -2.25
N GLY A 65 5.52 -22.32 -3.42
CA GLY A 65 5.22 -22.96 -4.70
C GLY A 65 3.73 -23.21 -4.92
N CYS A 66 2.84 -22.49 -4.22
CA CYS A 66 1.40 -22.70 -4.36
C CYS A 66 0.95 -22.36 -5.79
N LYS A 67 0.16 -23.27 -6.39
CA LYS A 67 -0.35 -23.14 -7.77
C LYS A 67 -1.77 -22.57 -7.82
N ALA A 68 -2.37 -22.24 -6.68
CA ALA A 68 -3.69 -21.66 -6.65
C ALA A 68 -3.69 -20.29 -7.34
N GLN A 69 -4.54 -20.15 -8.35
CA GLN A 69 -4.56 -19.02 -9.27
C GLN A 69 -5.92 -18.91 -9.98
N ILE A 70 -6.38 -17.67 -10.17
CA ILE A 70 -7.55 -17.32 -10.96
C ILE A 70 -7.13 -16.35 -12.06
N ASN A 71 -7.49 -16.66 -13.30
CA ASN A 71 -7.28 -15.78 -14.45
C ASN A 71 -8.62 -15.25 -14.92
N ALA A 72 -8.75 -13.93 -14.98
CA ALA A 72 -9.92 -13.26 -15.52
C ALA A 72 -9.51 -12.41 -16.72
N CYS A 73 -10.32 -12.43 -17.78
CA CYS A 73 -10.17 -11.49 -18.90
C CYS A 73 -11.54 -11.00 -19.36
N VAL A 74 -11.54 -9.83 -19.97
CA VAL A 74 -12.70 -9.32 -20.71
C VAL A 74 -12.93 -10.20 -21.94
N GLN A 75 -14.18 -10.50 -22.23
CA GLN A 75 -14.63 -11.12 -23.47
C GLN A 75 -15.78 -10.28 -24.05
N VAL A 76 -15.78 -10.13 -25.37
CA VAL A 76 -16.93 -9.59 -26.10
C VAL A 76 -17.98 -10.69 -26.23
N VAL A 77 -19.17 -10.44 -25.67
CA VAL A 77 -20.32 -11.36 -25.71
C VAL A 77 -21.23 -11.00 -26.88
N ASP A 78 -21.40 -9.71 -27.16
CA ASP A 78 -22.13 -9.22 -28.32
C ASP A 78 -21.25 -8.21 -29.08
N LYS A 79 -21.02 -8.48 -30.37
CA LYS A 79 -20.20 -7.63 -31.24
C LYS A 79 -20.97 -6.41 -31.77
N GLN A 80 -22.28 -6.54 -31.97
CA GLN A 80 -23.14 -5.50 -32.51
C GLN A 80 -23.41 -4.44 -31.44
N GLN A 81 -23.84 -4.88 -30.26
CA GLN A 81 -24.09 -4.01 -29.10
C GLN A 81 -22.82 -3.68 -28.30
N LYS A 82 -21.67 -4.29 -28.67
CA LYS A 82 -20.40 -4.19 -27.93
C LYS A 82 -20.58 -4.49 -26.44
N THR A 83 -21.28 -5.58 -26.14
CA THR A 83 -21.46 -6.04 -24.76
C THR A 83 -20.25 -6.87 -24.34
N PHE A 84 -19.72 -6.56 -23.16
CA PHE A 84 -18.54 -7.23 -22.61
C PHE A 84 -18.91 -7.98 -21.32
N ALA A 85 -18.28 -9.13 -21.11
CA ALA A 85 -18.34 -9.86 -19.85
C ALA A 85 -16.94 -10.20 -19.34
N VAL A 86 -16.82 -10.41 -18.03
CA VAL A 86 -15.61 -10.95 -17.43
C VAL A 86 -15.70 -12.47 -17.49
N ARG A 87 -14.77 -13.09 -18.23
CA ARG A 87 -14.62 -14.54 -18.28
C ARG A 87 -13.47 -15.01 -17.40
N ILE A 88 -13.77 -15.97 -16.53
CA ILE A 88 -12.73 -16.74 -15.83
C ILE A 88 -12.16 -17.77 -16.82
N THR A 89 -10.90 -17.60 -17.19
CA THR A 89 -10.20 -18.47 -18.15
C THR A 89 -9.43 -19.60 -17.46
N ARG A 90 -9.12 -19.44 -16.18
CA ARG A 90 -8.49 -20.47 -15.36
C ARG A 90 -8.92 -20.26 -13.92
N CYS A 91 -9.34 -21.34 -13.26
CA CYS A 91 -9.67 -21.34 -11.84
C CYS A 91 -9.03 -22.57 -11.19
N GLN A 92 -7.84 -22.39 -10.60
CA GLN A 92 -7.20 -23.42 -9.80
C GLN A 92 -7.26 -23.00 -8.34
N LEU A 93 -8.11 -23.67 -7.56
CA LEU A 93 -8.33 -23.34 -6.14
C LEU A 93 -7.65 -24.34 -5.19
N LYS A 94 -6.99 -25.38 -5.71
CA LYS A 94 -6.24 -26.33 -4.87
C LYS A 94 -4.98 -25.67 -4.31
N HIS A 95 -4.90 -25.62 -2.98
CA HIS A 95 -3.74 -25.16 -2.24
C HIS A 95 -2.85 -26.33 -1.81
N ASN A 96 -1.56 -26.06 -1.68
CA ASN A 96 -0.59 -26.98 -1.10
C ASN A 96 -0.17 -26.58 0.33
N HIS A 97 -0.94 -25.71 0.97
CA HIS A 97 -0.73 -25.25 2.33
C HIS A 97 -2.08 -25.06 3.03
N ARG A 98 -2.05 -25.07 4.36
CA ARG A 98 -3.24 -24.85 5.18
C ARG A 98 -3.78 -23.44 4.97
N LEU A 99 -5.10 -23.32 4.90
CA LEU A 99 -5.84 -22.06 4.97
C LEU A 99 -6.56 -22.03 6.32
N THR A 100 -6.21 -21.10 7.19
CA THR A 100 -6.90 -20.92 8.48
C THR A 100 -7.36 -19.49 8.65
N SER A 101 -8.43 -19.30 9.42
CA SER A 101 -8.93 -17.98 9.81
C SER A 101 -7.81 -17.14 10.45
N GLN A 102 -7.00 -17.75 11.30
CA GLN A 102 -5.87 -17.10 11.95
C GLN A 102 -4.83 -16.58 10.95
N ILE A 103 -4.42 -17.38 9.95
CA ILE A 103 -3.46 -16.95 8.92
C ILE A 103 -4.06 -15.83 8.06
N TYR A 104 -5.35 -15.93 7.75
CA TYR A 104 -6.05 -14.90 6.99
C TYR A 104 -6.09 -13.57 7.74
N LYS A 105 -6.50 -13.58 9.01
CA LYS A 105 -6.57 -12.38 9.87
C LYS A 105 -5.19 -11.82 10.19
N SER A 106 -4.16 -12.67 10.33
CA SER A 106 -2.80 -12.23 10.66
C SER A 106 -2.04 -11.65 9.47
N HIS A 107 -2.53 -11.82 8.23
CA HIS A 107 -1.87 -11.29 7.05
C HIS A 107 -1.85 -9.76 7.08
N PRO A 108 -0.70 -9.08 6.85
CA PRO A 108 -0.61 -7.62 6.93
C PRO A 108 -1.65 -6.84 6.12
N SER A 109 -2.12 -7.34 4.97
CA SER A 109 -3.17 -6.66 4.19
C SER A 109 -4.56 -6.70 4.85
N ASN A 110 -4.77 -7.62 5.80
CA ASN A 110 -6.04 -7.84 6.48
C ASN A 110 -6.02 -7.36 7.95
N ARG A 111 -4.85 -7.01 8.49
CA ARG A 111 -4.71 -6.53 9.88
C ARG A 111 -5.16 -5.09 10.09
N ILE A 112 -5.06 -4.27 9.05
CA ILE A 112 -5.57 -2.90 9.02
C ILE A 112 -6.53 -2.79 7.83
N VAL A 113 -7.82 -2.77 8.14
CA VAL A 113 -8.90 -2.53 7.19
C VAL A 113 -9.60 -1.29 7.69
N LEU A 114 -9.29 -0.15 7.05
CA LEU A 114 -9.85 1.15 7.39
C LEU A 114 -10.49 1.75 6.16
N ASP A 115 -11.72 2.22 6.31
CA ASP A 115 -12.36 3.09 5.34
C ASP A 115 -11.83 4.54 5.46
N ASP A 116 -12.22 5.41 4.53
CA ASP A 116 -11.78 6.81 4.53
C ASP A 116 -12.19 7.57 5.80
N PRO A 117 -13.43 7.42 6.35
CA PRO A 117 -13.79 7.97 7.65
C PRO A 117 -12.87 7.52 8.80
N GLN A 118 -12.60 6.22 8.94
CA GLN A 118 -11.73 5.67 9.98
C GLN A 118 -10.29 6.16 9.83
N LEU A 119 -9.80 6.26 8.59
CA LEU A 119 -8.48 6.85 8.31
C LEU A 119 -8.40 8.32 8.76
N ARG A 120 -9.47 9.11 8.54
CA ARG A 120 -9.55 10.50 9.02
C ARG A 120 -9.54 10.57 10.54
N THR A 121 -10.29 9.70 11.22
CA THR A 121 -10.28 9.62 12.69
C THR A 121 -8.89 9.29 13.23
N VAL A 122 -8.19 8.33 12.63
CA VAL A 122 -6.82 8.00 13.05
C VAL A 122 -5.86 9.17 12.82
N ASP A 123 -6.00 9.91 11.71
CA ASP A 123 -5.19 11.10 11.45
C ASP A 123 -5.48 12.22 12.46
N MET A 124 -6.75 12.41 12.84
CA MET A 124 -7.16 13.34 13.88
C MET A 124 -6.52 12.96 15.24
N LEU A 125 -6.64 11.69 15.67
CA LEU A 125 -6.03 11.21 16.91
C LEU A 125 -4.51 11.43 16.92
N ARG A 126 -3.85 11.16 15.80
CA ARG A 126 -2.42 11.40 15.62
C ARG A 126 -2.06 12.88 15.75
N LYS A 127 -2.86 13.79 15.17
CA LYS A 127 -2.67 15.25 15.24
C LYS A 127 -2.83 15.79 16.66
N HIS A 128 -3.77 15.24 17.44
CA HIS A 128 -3.98 15.56 18.85
C HIS A 128 -2.92 14.95 19.79
N GLY A 129 -1.85 14.35 19.23
CA GLY A 129 -0.75 13.81 20.03
C GLY A 129 -1.08 12.52 20.80
N ILE A 130 -2.19 11.86 20.47
CA ILE A 130 -2.55 10.58 21.10
C ILE A 130 -1.43 9.57 20.85
N LYS A 131 -1.00 8.90 21.94
CA LYS A 131 0.04 7.88 21.87
C LYS A 131 -0.39 6.75 20.95
N LYS A 132 0.57 6.12 20.26
CA LYS A 132 0.31 4.99 19.35
C LYS A 132 -0.40 3.82 20.03
N SER A 133 -0.20 3.62 21.33
CA SER A 133 -0.94 2.63 22.13
C SER A 133 -2.43 2.97 22.25
N GLY A 134 -2.78 4.26 22.39
CA GLY A 134 -4.17 4.73 22.37
C GLY A 134 -4.80 4.56 20.99
N ILE A 135 -4.07 4.87 19.92
CA ILE A 135 -4.53 4.63 18.55
C ILE A 135 -4.74 3.12 18.30
N LEU A 136 -3.84 2.26 18.79
CA LEU A 136 -3.99 0.81 18.71
C LEU A 136 -5.27 0.33 19.40
N LYS A 137 -5.51 0.79 20.63
CA LYS A 137 -6.72 0.45 21.39
C LYS A 137 -7.98 0.89 20.65
N HIS A 138 -8.01 2.13 20.17
CA HIS A 138 -9.14 2.65 19.38
C HIS A 138 -9.41 1.79 18.13
N LEU A 139 -8.37 1.39 17.40
CA LEU A 139 -8.54 0.54 16.24
C LEU A 139 -9.09 -0.85 16.59
N MET A 140 -8.69 -1.43 17.71
CA MET A 140 -9.18 -2.74 18.15
C MET A 140 -10.62 -2.68 18.68
N GLU A 141 -11.05 -1.54 19.23
CA GLU A 141 -12.38 -1.38 19.85
C GLU A 141 -13.45 -0.91 18.85
N TYR A 142 -13.09 -0.06 17.89
CA TYR A 142 -14.07 0.62 17.02
C TYR A 142 -13.95 0.24 15.53
N THR A 143 -13.09 -0.71 15.19
CA THR A 143 -12.95 -1.19 13.80
C THR A 143 -12.83 -2.72 13.76
N GLU A 144 -13.03 -3.33 12.59
CA GLU A 144 -12.78 -4.77 12.39
C GLU A 144 -11.29 -5.12 12.27
N SER A 145 -10.40 -4.14 12.46
CA SER A 145 -8.96 -4.34 12.36
C SER A 145 -8.42 -5.12 13.55
N ASN A 146 -7.35 -5.89 13.31
CA ASN A 146 -6.55 -6.52 14.36
C ASN A 146 -5.06 -6.14 14.19
N PRO A 147 -4.71 -4.85 14.39
CA PRO A 147 -3.36 -4.37 14.18
C PRO A 147 -2.43 -4.79 15.31
N ASN A 148 -1.14 -4.90 15.01
CA ASN A 148 -0.10 -4.91 16.04
C ASN A 148 0.54 -3.51 16.18
N PRO A 149 1.36 -3.26 17.21
CA PRO A 149 2.02 -1.96 17.40
C PRO A 149 2.85 -1.49 16.19
N LYS A 150 3.44 -2.43 15.43
CA LYS A 150 4.22 -2.10 14.23
C LYS A 150 3.33 -1.59 13.10
N ASP A 151 2.14 -2.14 12.95
CA ASP A 151 1.18 -1.71 11.95
C ASP A 151 0.73 -0.26 12.22
N VAL A 152 0.46 0.10 13.49
CA VAL A 152 0.14 1.48 13.90
C VAL A 152 1.33 2.42 13.66
N GLN A 153 2.55 1.98 13.97
CA GLN A 153 3.76 2.77 13.67
C GLN A 153 3.88 3.06 12.17
N ASN A 154 3.63 2.06 11.32
CA ASN A 154 3.66 2.19 9.87
C ASN A 154 2.52 3.09 9.35
N LEU A 155 1.32 2.98 9.92
CA LEU A 155 0.17 3.81 9.57
C LEU A 155 0.43 5.29 9.87
N VAL A 156 0.87 5.61 11.09
CA VAL A 156 1.23 6.98 11.48
C VAL A 156 2.35 7.53 10.61
N ARG A 157 3.37 6.71 10.29
CA ARG A 157 4.45 7.12 9.37
C ARG A 157 3.90 7.48 7.98
N LYS A 158 3.01 6.66 7.42
CA LYS A 158 2.37 6.92 6.13
C LYS A 158 1.53 8.19 6.14
N LEU A 159 0.75 8.43 7.20
CA LEU A 159 -0.06 9.63 7.35
C LEU A 159 0.80 10.91 7.41
N LYS A 160 1.89 10.89 8.19
CA LYS A 160 2.86 12.00 8.21
C LYS A 160 3.50 12.25 6.85
N ALA A 161 3.86 11.19 6.14
CA ALA A 161 4.44 11.32 4.79
C ALA A 161 3.44 11.86 3.76
N ARG A 162 2.15 11.59 3.90
CA ARG A 162 1.10 12.18 3.06
C ARG A 162 1.01 13.69 3.30
N GLU A 163 0.87 14.08 4.56
CA GLU A 163 0.80 15.50 4.97
C GLU A 163 2.01 16.33 4.49
N GLN A 164 3.23 15.77 4.54
CA GLN A 164 4.42 16.47 4.03
C GLN A 164 4.42 16.64 2.50
N ARG A 165 3.79 15.73 1.75
CA ARG A 165 3.63 15.87 0.29
C ARG A 165 2.52 16.85 -0.08
N ASP A 166 1.47 16.89 0.74
CA ASP A 166 0.29 17.72 0.53
C ASP A 166 0.49 19.14 1.08
N ARG A 167 1.57 19.39 1.83
CA ARG A 167 1.95 20.72 2.31
C ARG A 167 2.37 21.59 1.12
N PRO A 168 1.75 22.76 0.91
CA PRO A 168 2.25 23.72 -0.08
C PRO A 168 3.70 24.06 0.24
N SER A 169 4.56 24.08 -0.78
CA SER A 169 5.92 24.60 -0.68
C SER A 169 5.84 26.09 -0.37
N SER A 170 5.84 26.45 0.92
CA SER A 170 6.10 27.82 1.34
C SER A 170 7.58 28.07 1.07
N SER A 171 7.85 28.67 -0.07
CA SER A 171 9.15 29.22 -0.42
C SER A 171 9.26 30.60 0.22
N ASP A 172 9.28 30.64 1.55
CA ASP A 172 9.71 31.84 2.29
C ASP A 172 11.08 31.60 2.91
N LYS A 173 12.01 32.36 2.35
CA LYS A 173 13.43 32.37 2.63
C LYS A 173 13.67 32.76 4.08
N GLN A 174 14.36 31.91 4.84
CA GLN A 174 15.05 32.38 6.05
C GLN A 174 16.33 33.11 5.60
N LEU A 175 16.16 34.37 5.19
CA LEU A 175 17.25 35.30 4.95
C LEU A 175 17.81 35.77 6.31
N LYS A 176 19.07 35.42 6.56
CA LYS A 176 20.11 36.13 7.31
C LYS A 176 19.65 37.06 8.46
N SER A 177 20.03 36.69 9.67
CA SER A 177 20.41 37.64 10.72
C SER A 177 21.86 37.37 11.11
N GLY A 178 22.78 37.87 10.29
CA GLY A 178 24.12 38.22 10.76
C GLY A 178 24.01 39.60 11.39
N ARG A 179 24.34 39.70 12.68
CA ARG A 179 24.54 41.01 13.32
C ARG A 179 25.97 41.04 13.83
N SER A 180 26.75 41.86 13.15
CA SER A 180 28.14 42.21 13.37
C SER A 180 28.35 42.91 14.72
N ASN A 181 29.54 42.68 15.28
CA ASN A 181 30.11 43.37 16.42
C ASN A 181 30.10 44.90 16.26
N SER A 182 29.92 45.60 17.38
CA SER A 182 30.48 46.94 17.61
C SER A 182 30.78 47.10 19.10
N GLU A 183 32.03 47.44 19.38
CA GLU A 183 32.67 47.70 20.67
C GLU A 183 32.03 48.86 21.45
N THR A 184 32.16 48.88 22.78
CA THR A 184 32.53 50.09 23.55
C THR A 184 33.14 49.67 24.90
N LEU A 185 34.38 50.11 25.12
CA LEU A 185 35.17 50.09 26.37
C LEU A 185 34.62 51.07 27.42
N VAL A 186 34.50 50.65 28.68
CA VAL A 186 34.77 51.40 29.93
C VAL A 186 34.89 50.31 31.04
N GLY A 187 35.90 50.14 31.88
CA GLY A 187 36.83 51.08 32.50
C GLY A 187 36.44 51.32 33.96
N THR A 188 36.76 50.41 34.89
CA THR A 188 36.74 50.75 36.34
C THR A 188 37.91 50.10 37.07
N SER A 189 38.81 50.97 37.50
CA SER A 189 39.92 50.76 38.42
C SER A 189 39.47 50.80 39.89
N VAL A 190 40.04 49.93 40.73
CA VAL A 190 40.50 50.18 42.13
C VAL A 190 41.21 48.87 42.58
N GLY A 191 42.40 48.81 43.17
CA GLY A 191 43.22 49.80 43.85
C GLY A 191 43.53 49.32 45.29
N PHE A 192 44.78 48.87 45.51
CA PHE A 192 45.58 48.83 46.76
C PHE A 192 45.08 48.11 48.02
N ALA A 193 45.88 47.15 48.51
CA ALA A 193 46.85 47.34 49.61
C ALA A 193 47.92 46.24 49.56
#